data_AF-A0A1Y0VYW7-F1
#
_entry.id   AF-A0A1Y0VYW7-F1
#
_cell.length_a   1.000
_cell.length_b   1.000
_cell.length_c   1.000
_cell.angle_alpha   90.00
_cell.angle_beta   90.00
_cell.angle_gamma   90.00
#
_symmetry.space_group_name_H-M   'P 1'
#
loop_
_entity.id
_entity.type
_entity.pdbx_description
1 polymer ?
#
loop_
_entity_poly.entity_id
_entity_poly.type
_entity_poly.pdbx_seq_one_letter_code
_entity_poly.pdbx_strand_id
1 'polypeptide(L)'
;MLIKFYDKFPGGTHGIDQTTVNTMIYGITRSGKGQTIILPLIDILSRAFKKCSMFVNDPKSELYKMGTILLRLRGYRVFVLNLQKMSKSMSYNPLQIIINYTKKGYYDEAQQEANRLSTAIYSNDNEKDPFWSNSSINLLNAMIFSQLDLAERHNSWNKVTMNNIYKQLTEMGDQEMPDPLIKGKTISKLTFF
;
A
#
# COMPACT_ATOMS: atom_id res chain seq x y z
N MET A 1 -22.50 -38.31 -18.53
CA MET A 1 -21.16 -38.95 -18.57
C MET A 1 -20.14 -37.89 -18.14
N LEU A 2 -19.77 -37.86 -16.86
CA LEU A 2 -18.79 -36.93 -16.29
C LEU A 2 -17.38 -37.44 -16.63
N ILE A 3 -16.71 -36.80 -17.57
CA ILE A 3 -15.32 -37.11 -17.90
C ILE A 3 -14.46 -36.66 -16.70
N LYS A 4 -13.91 -37.64 -15.96
CA LYS A 4 -12.88 -37.41 -14.95
C LYS A 4 -11.60 -36.92 -15.65
N PHE A 5 -11.45 -35.61 -15.81
CA PHE A 5 -10.22 -34.98 -16.29
C PHE A 5 -9.06 -35.01 -15.27
N TYR A 6 -9.23 -35.68 -14.11
CA TYR A 6 -8.26 -35.67 -13.01
C TYR A 6 -7.25 -36.82 -13.01
N ASP A 7 -7.35 -37.81 -13.90
CA ASP A 7 -6.51 -39.03 -13.84
C ASP A 7 -5.33 -39.04 -14.82
N LYS A 8 -5.05 -37.94 -15.53
CA LYS A 8 -3.85 -37.79 -16.37
C LYS A 8 -2.90 -36.77 -15.77
N PHE A 9 -2.00 -37.23 -14.91
CA PHE A 9 -0.78 -36.47 -14.62
C PHE A 9 0.03 -36.41 -15.92
N PRO A 10 0.45 -35.22 -16.39
CA PRO A 10 1.30 -35.14 -17.56
C PRO A 10 2.58 -35.96 -17.29
N GLY A 11 2.82 -36.96 -18.14
CA GLY A 11 4.00 -37.82 -18.04
C GLY A 11 5.27 -36.99 -18.29
N GLY A 12 6.27 -37.15 -17.41
CA GLY A 12 7.57 -36.49 -17.52
C GLY A 12 8.26 -36.30 -16.17
N THR A 13 9.59 -36.26 -16.17
CA THR A 13 10.38 -35.86 -15.00
C THR A 13 10.47 -34.33 -14.99
N HIS A 14 9.97 -33.70 -13.94
CA HIS A 14 9.98 -32.25 -13.79
C HIS A 14 11.00 -31.85 -12.71
N GLY A 15 12.00 -31.06 -13.07
CA GLY A 15 12.88 -30.41 -12.10
C GLY A 15 12.16 -29.21 -11.50
N ILE A 16 11.94 -29.21 -10.19
CA ILE A 16 11.37 -28.07 -9.46
C ILE A 16 12.49 -27.44 -8.64
N ASP A 17 12.92 -26.24 -9.05
CA ASP A 17 13.77 -25.41 -8.22
C ASP A 17 12.91 -24.79 -7.10
N GLN A 18 13.30 -25.06 -5.85
CA GLN A 18 12.61 -24.56 -4.64
C GLN A 18 13.33 -23.37 -4.00
N THR A 19 14.41 -22.88 -4.63
CA THR A 19 15.13 -21.72 -4.13
C THR A 19 14.34 -20.42 -4.36
N THR A 20 14.66 -19.39 -3.58
CA THR A 20 14.02 -18.08 -3.72
C THR A 20 14.67 -17.32 -4.88
N VAL A 21 14.07 -17.43 -6.06
CA VAL A 21 14.55 -16.75 -7.27
C VAL A 21 13.52 -15.74 -7.77
N ASN A 22 14.01 -14.67 -8.39
CA ASN A 22 13.17 -13.72 -9.10
C ASN A 22 13.10 -14.09 -10.58
N THR A 23 11.92 -14.05 -11.18
CA THR A 23 11.71 -14.37 -12.60
C THR A 23 11.21 -13.14 -13.35
N MET A 24 11.89 -12.78 -14.45
CA MET A 24 11.44 -11.75 -15.38
C MET A 24 10.80 -12.40 -16.61
N ILE A 25 9.57 -12.02 -16.92
CA ILE A 25 8.84 -12.49 -18.10
C ILE A 25 8.65 -11.32 -19.07
N TYR A 26 9.34 -11.36 -20.20
CA TYR A 26 9.25 -10.33 -21.23
C TYR A 26 8.39 -10.79 -22.41
N GLY A 27 7.67 -9.86 -23.03
CA GLY A 27 6.91 -10.12 -24.26
C GLY A 27 5.97 -8.97 -24.61
N ILE A 28 5.53 -8.90 -25.86
CA ILE A 28 4.63 -7.85 -26.35
C ILE A 28 3.21 -7.94 -25.74
N THR A 29 2.42 -6.87 -25.85
CA THR A 29 1.00 -6.92 -25.50
C THR A 29 0.28 -7.94 -26.37
N ARG A 30 -0.69 -8.68 -25.79
CA ARG A 30 -1.39 -9.83 -26.42
C ARG A 30 -0.55 -11.09 -26.66
N SER A 31 0.69 -11.17 -26.17
CA SER A 31 1.49 -12.41 -26.22
C SER A 31 1.04 -13.50 -25.23
N GLY A 32 -0.06 -13.29 -24.50
CA GLY A 32 -0.64 -14.28 -23.60
C GLY A 32 0.00 -14.38 -22.21
N LYS A 33 1.01 -13.58 -21.84
CA LYS A 33 1.75 -13.69 -20.54
C LYS A 33 0.86 -13.93 -19.31
N GLY A 34 -0.24 -13.18 -19.20
CA GLY A 34 -1.19 -13.33 -18.09
C GLY A 34 -1.89 -14.68 -18.07
N GLN A 35 -2.30 -15.18 -19.24
CA GLN A 35 -3.05 -16.42 -19.41
C GLN A 35 -2.14 -17.66 -19.38
N THR A 36 -0.96 -17.59 -19.98
CA THR A 36 -0.09 -18.77 -20.17
C THR A 36 0.91 -18.97 -19.04
N ILE A 37 1.25 -17.91 -18.29
CA ILE A 37 2.25 -18.00 -17.21
C ILE A 37 1.65 -17.61 -15.86
N ILE A 38 1.06 -16.41 -15.75
CA ILE A 38 0.65 -15.86 -14.45
C ILE A 38 -0.56 -16.62 -13.85
N LEU A 39 -1.60 -16.88 -14.64
CA LEU A 39 -2.77 -17.64 -14.15
C LEU A 39 -2.40 -19.08 -13.74
N PRO A 40 -1.64 -19.85 -14.55
CA PRO A 40 -1.13 -21.15 -14.12
C PRO A 40 -0.28 -21.08 -12.86
N LEU A 41 0.56 -20.05 -12.69
CA LEU A 41 1.35 -19.87 -11.48
C LEU A 41 0.44 -19.66 -10.25
N ILE A 42 -0.56 -18.79 -10.33
CA ILE A 42 -1.53 -18.58 -9.25
C ILE A 42 -2.28 -19.89 -8.93
N ASP A 43 -2.67 -20.64 -9.96
CA ASP A 43 -3.37 -21.92 -9.83
C ASP A 43 -2.49 -22.99 -9.16
N ILE A 44 -1.21 -23.09 -9.52
CA ILE A 44 -0.22 -23.98 -8.89
C ILE A 44 0.01 -23.58 -7.43
N LEU A 45 0.32 -22.30 -7.17
CA LEU A 45 0.58 -21.81 -5.81
C LEU A 45 -0.63 -22.03 -4.90
N SER A 46 -1.84 -21.80 -5.40
CA SER A 46 -3.06 -22.00 -4.60
C SER A 46 -3.40 -23.47 -4.33
N ARG A 47 -2.82 -24.43 -5.07
CA ARG A 47 -2.94 -25.87 -4.79
C ARG A 47 -1.93 -26.39 -3.78
N ALA A 48 -0.84 -25.65 -3.51
CA ALA A 48 0.18 -26.07 -2.57
C ALA A 48 -0.40 -26.44 -1.20
N PHE A 49 0.16 -27.45 -0.53
CA PHE A 49 -0.25 -27.81 0.83
C PHE A 49 0.00 -26.67 1.80
N LYS A 50 1.22 -26.11 1.77
CA LYS A 50 1.58 -24.87 2.47
C LYS A 50 1.21 -23.68 1.59
N LYS A 51 0.13 -22.98 1.95
CA LYS A 51 -0.34 -21.79 1.23
C LYS A 51 0.65 -20.63 1.39
N CYS A 52 1.07 -20.01 0.29
CA CYS A 52 1.82 -18.75 0.31
C CYS A 52 0.88 -17.54 0.24
N SER A 53 1.33 -16.37 0.70
CA SER A 53 0.65 -15.10 0.42
C SER A 53 0.95 -14.65 -1.01
N MET A 54 -0.03 -14.06 -1.70
CA MET A 54 0.13 -13.56 -3.06
C MET A 54 -0.19 -12.07 -3.11
N PHE A 55 0.73 -11.28 -3.69
CA PHE A 55 0.50 -9.89 -4.06
C PHE A 55 0.55 -9.81 -5.59
N VAL A 56 -0.56 -9.40 -6.21
CA VAL A 56 -0.72 -9.41 -7.67
C VAL A 56 -1.10 -8.02 -8.13
N ASN A 57 -0.24 -7.38 -8.91
CA ASN A 57 -0.56 -6.14 -9.60
C ASN A 57 -1.33 -6.46 -10.90
N ASP A 58 -2.62 -6.15 -10.93
CA ASP A 58 -3.51 -6.46 -12.04
C ASP A 58 -4.18 -5.18 -12.59
N PRO A 59 -3.48 -4.41 -13.43
CA PRO A 59 -3.99 -3.13 -13.94
C PRO A 59 -5.26 -3.26 -14.79
N LYS A 60 -5.56 -4.45 -15.32
CA LYS A 60 -6.76 -4.71 -16.14
C LYS A 60 -7.88 -5.41 -15.39
N SER A 61 -7.63 -5.80 -14.14
CA SER A 61 -8.56 -6.59 -13.32
C SER A 61 -8.96 -7.94 -13.96
N GLU A 62 -8.17 -8.48 -14.90
CA GLU A 62 -8.46 -9.75 -15.57
C GLU A 62 -8.14 -10.93 -14.65
N LEU A 63 -6.97 -10.89 -14.00
CA LEU A 63 -6.51 -11.93 -13.08
C LEU A 63 -7.42 -12.01 -11.86
N TYR A 64 -7.86 -10.87 -11.32
CA TYR A 64 -8.79 -10.82 -10.21
C TYR A 64 -10.14 -11.46 -10.58
N LYS A 65 -10.72 -11.11 -11.74
CA LYS A 65 -12.00 -11.67 -12.19
C LYS A 65 -11.93 -13.18 -12.38
N MET A 66 -10.81 -13.69 -12.91
CA MET A 66 -10.64 -15.11 -13.20
C MET A 66 -10.26 -15.94 -11.97
N GLY A 67 -9.42 -15.41 -11.07
CA GLY A 67 -8.85 -16.19 -9.97
C GLY A 67 -9.64 -16.15 -8.65
N THR A 68 -10.42 -15.10 -8.39
CA THR A 68 -10.93 -14.83 -7.03
C THR A 68 -11.82 -15.92 -6.45
N ILE A 69 -12.77 -16.43 -7.23
CA ILE A 69 -13.68 -17.47 -6.77
C ILE A 69 -12.88 -18.73 -6.42
N LEU A 70 -11.96 -19.13 -7.30
CA LEU A 70 -11.11 -20.30 -7.11
C LEU A 70 -10.20 -20.16 -5.89
N LEU A 71 -9.56 -19.01 -5.71
CA LEU A 71 -8.72 -18.72 -4.55
C LEU A 71 -9.51 -18.81 -3.24
N ARG A 72 -10.71 -18.21 -3.19
CA ARG A 72 -11.59 -18.28 -2.00
C ARG A 72 -12.01 -19.71 -1.68
N LEU A 73 -12.39 -20.49 -2.70
CA LEU A 73 -12.72 -21.91 -2.53
C LEU A 73 -11.53 -22.73 -2.00
N ARG A 74 -10.30 -22.31 -2.29
CA ARG A 74 -9.05 -22.93 -1.80
C ARG A 74 -8.55 -22.36 -0.48
N GLY A 75 -9.37 -21.59 0.23
CA GLY A 75 -9.08 -21.09 1.58
C GLY A 75 -8.35 -19.74 1.65
N TYR A 76 -8.20 -19.03 0.52
CA TYR A 76 -7.57 -17.71 0.52
C TYR A 76 -8.54 -16.60 0.93
N ARG A 77 -8.04 -15.67 1.75
CA ARG A 77 -8.68 -14.36 1.97
C ARG A 77 -8.24 -13.42 0.85
N VAL A 78 -9.13 -13.20 -0.11
CA VAL A 78 -8.83 -12.36 -1.29
C VAL A 78 -9.33 -10.94 -1.05
N PHE A 79 -8.40 -9.98 -1.06
CA PHE A 79 -8.66 -8.55 -0.99
C PHE A 79 -8.26 -7.85 -2.29
N VAL A 80 -8.90 -6.73 -2.61
CA VAL A 80 -8.60 -5.92 -3.81
C VAL A 80 -8.44 -4.48 -3.42
N LEU A 81 -7.28 -3.88 -3.69
CA LEU A 81 -7.13 -2.44 -3.66
C LEU A 81 -7.47 -1.86 -5.03
N ASN A 82 -8.68 -1.32 -5.19
CA ASN A 82 -9.14 -0.74 -6.45
C ASN A 82 -9.12 0.79 -6.37
N LEU A 83 -8.09 1.39 -6.99
CA LEU A 83 -7.90 2.84 -7.02
C LEU A 83 -8.82 3.57 -8.01
N GLN A 84 -9.39 2.86 -9.01
CA GLN A 84 -10.33 3.45 -9.98
C GLN A 84 -11.77 3.48 -9.44
N LYS A 85 -12.20 2.37 -8.82
CA LYS A 85 -13.53 2.23 -8.23
C LYS A 85 -13.39 1.86 -6.76
N MET A 86 -13.18 2.88 -5.93
CA MET A 86 -12.99 2.73 -4.49
C MET A 86 -14.14 1.99 -3.80
N SER A 87 -15.38 2.10 -4.30
CA SER A 87 -16.53 1.37 -3.75
C SER A 87 -16.45 -0.16 -3.88
N LYS A 88 -15.56 -0.67 -4.74
CA LYS A 88 -15.24 -2.10 -4.89
C LYS A 88 -13.88 -2.48 -4.31
N SER A 89 -13.23 -1.55 -3.60
CA SER A 89 -11.93 -1.77 -2.96
C SER A 89 -12.09 -2.29 -1.54
N MET A 90 -11.09 -3.01 -1.06
CA MET A 90 -10.77 -3.07 0.36
C MET A 90 -10.48 -1.63 0.80
N SER A 91 -11.21 -1.13 1.79
CA SER A 91 -10.82 0.12 2.44
C SER A 91 -9.37 -0.03 2.92
N TYR A 92 -8.52 0.93 2.56
CA TYR A 92 -7.10 0.87 2.88
C TYR A 92 -6.66 2.23 3.42
N ASN A 93 -6.04 2.21 4.60
CA ASN A 93 -5.40 3.37 5.19
C ASN A 93 -3.88 3.09 5.24
N PRO A 94 -3.06 3.82 4.47
CA PRO A 94 -1.61 3.60 4.47
C PRO A 94 -0.97 3.91 5.83
N LEU A 95 -1.63 4.71 6.67
CA LEU A 95 -1.14 5.05 8.01
C LEU A 95 -1.39 3.93 9.04
N GLN A 96 -2.10 2.85 8.68
CA GLN A 96 -2.51 1.84 9.65
C GLN A 96 -1.32 1.15 10.34
N ILE A 97 -0.21 0.93 9.62
CA ILE A 97 1.00 0.34 10.20
C ILE A 97 1.65 1.28 11.22
N ILE A 98 1.70 2.58 10.92
CA ILE A 98 2.23 3.63 11.80
C ILE A 98 1.37 3.76 13.06
N ILE A 99 0.05 3.75 12.91
CA ILE A 99 -0.91 3.72 14.02
C ILE A 99 -0.66 2.50 14.91
N ASN A 100 -0.49 1.31 14.32
CA ASN A 100 -0.27 0.08 15.07
C ASN A 100 1.04 0.10 15.86
N TYR A 101 2.11 0.67 15.31
CA TYR A 101 3.38 0.84 16.03
C TYR A 101 3.25 1.85 17.16
N THR A 102 2.66 3.01 16.89
CA THR A 102 2.41 4.06 17.89
C THR A 102 1.61 3.54 19.08
N LYS A 103 0.50 2.81 18.83
CA LYS A 103 -0.34 2.22 19.88
C LYS A 103 0.37 1.15 20.73
N LYS A 104 1.47 0.59 20.24
CA LYS A 104 2.32 -0.37 20.97
C LYS A 104 3.48 0.30 21.71
N GLY A 105 3.65 1.62 21.58
CA GLY A 105 4.79 2.37 22.12
C GLY A 105 6.07 2.21 21.30
N TYR A 106 5.98 1.68 20.09
CA TYR A 106 7.10 1.48 19.16
C TYR A 106 7.28 2.73 18.30
N TYR A 107 7.70 3.83 18.94
CA TYR A 107 7.77 5.15 18.31
C TYR A 107 8.88 5.25 17.24
N ASP A 108 10.01 4.56 17.44
CA ASP A 108 11.09 4.51 16.46
C ASP A 108 10.64 3.83 15.16
N GLU A 109 9.93 2.71 15.27
CA GLU A 109 9.35 2.00 14.13
C GLU A 109 8.24 2.81 13.46
N ALA A 110 7.40 3.50 14.25
CA ALA A 110 6.39 4.41 13.72
C ALA A 110 7.04 5.53 12.89
N GLN A 111 8.16 6.10 13.37
CA GLN A 111 8.89 7.14 12.65
C GLN A 111 9.56 6.63 11.39
N GLN A 112 10.17 5.45 11.43
CA GLN A 112 10.73 4.84 10.22
C GLN A 112 9.65 4.57 9.17
N GLU A 113 8.49 4.05 9.56
CA GLU A 113 7.39 3.80 8.63
C GLU A 113 6.74 5.08 8.09
N ALA A 114 6.58 6.11 8.92
CA ALA A 114 6.12 7.43 8.46
C ALA A 114 7.06 7.98 7.40
N ASN A 115 8.37 7.94 7.67
CA ASN A 115 9.37 8.42 6.72
C ASN A 115 9.42 7.58 5.43
N ARG A 116 9.29 6.25 5.53
CA ARG A 116 9.20 5.37 4.35
C ARG A 116 8.00 5.73 3.48
N LEU A 117 6.84 5.96 4.10
CA LEU A 117 5.63 6.34 3.39
C LEU A 117 5.77 7.71 2.71
N SER A 118 6.24 8.73 3.42
CA SER A 118 6.39 10.08 2.88
C SER A 118 7.43 10.13 1.75
N THR A 119 8.54 9.41 1.91
CA THR A 119 9.59 9.24 0.89
C THR A 119 9.02 8.58 -0.35
N ALA A 120 8.24 7.50 -0.21
CA ALA A 120 7.60 6.83 -1.35
C ALA A 120 6.60 7.72 -2.13
N ILE A 121 6.08 8.78 -1.52
CA ILE A 121 5.15 9.73 -2.15
C ILE A 121 5.90 10.85 -2.87
N TYR A 122 6.93 11.42 -2.24
CA TYR A 122 7.56 12.67 -2.72
C TYR A 122 8.93 12.48 -3.38
N SER A 123 9.63 11.37 -3.12
CA SER A 123 10.95 11.18 -3.72
C SER A 123 10.87 11.00 -5.23
N ASN A 124 11.78 11.68 -5.93
CA ASN A 124 11.96 11.58 -7.37
C ASN A 124 13.43 11.31 -7.68
N ASP A 125 13.71 10.15 -8.29
CA ASP A 125 15.08 9.70 -8.59
C ASP A 125 15.85 10.64 -9.54
N ASN A 126 15.14 11.51 -10.26
CA ASN A 126 15.73 12.45 -11.23
C ASN A 126 15.80 13.90 -10.73
N GLU A 127 15.61 14.14 -9.42
CA GLU A 127 15.57 15.48 -8.88
C GLU A 127 16.97 16.11 -8.78
N LYS A 128 17.13 17.33 -9.32
CA LYS A 128 18.39 18.08 -9.26
C LYS A 128 18.59 18.80 -7.93
N ASP A 129 17.50 19.17 -7.26
CA ASP A 129 17.50 19.87 -5.97
C ASP A 129 16.54 19.17 -5.00
N PRO A 130 17.06 18.39 -4.03
CA PRO A 130 16.24 17.63 -3.09
C PRO A 130 15.56 18.50 -2.03
N PHE A 131 15.81 19.81 -1.99
CA PHE A 131 15.26 20.71 -0.98
C PHE A 131 13.73 20.66 -0.92
N TRP A 132 13.05 20.69 -2.07
CA TRP A 132 11.58 20.70 -2.13
C TRP A 132 10.97 19.36 -1.74
N SER A 133 11.57 18.25 -2.17
CA SER A 133 11.13 16.92 -1.75
C SER A 133 11.37 16.69 -0.25
N ASN A 134 12.54 17.04 0.27
CA ASN A 134 12.84 16.90 1.69
C ASN A 134 11.91 17.77 2.56
N SER A 135 11.63 19.01 2.12
CA SER A 135 10.70 19.89 2.82
C SER A 135 9.28 19.31 2.84
N SER A 136 8.84 18.72 1.73
CA SER A 136 7.52 18.07 1.61
C SER A 136 7.42 16.79 2.45
N ILE A 137 8.50 15.99 2.49
CA ILE A 137 8.63 14.80 3.34
C ILE A 137 8.53 15.17 4.82
N ASN A 138 9.30 16.17 5.25
CA ASN A 138 9.31 16.63 6.64
C ASN A 138 7.94 17.18 7.06
N LEU A 139 7.31 17.98 6.20
CA LEU A 139 5.98 18.51 6.46
C LEU A 139 4.94 17.38 6.59
N LEU A 140 4.94 16.41 5.69
CA LEU A 140 4.01 15.28 5.78
C LEU A 140 4.24 14.46 7.06
N ASN A 141 5.50 14.21 7.43
CA ASN A 141 5.84 13.51 8.67
C ASN A 141 5.32 14.26 9.90
N ALA A 142 5.56 15.58 9.99
CA ALA A 142 5.06 16.42 11.07
C ALA A 142 3.54 16.33 11.21
N MET A 143 2.81 16.36 10.08
CA MET A 143 1.35 16.23 10.08
C MET A 143 0.85 14.84 10.48
N ILE A 144 1.55 13.77 10.06
CA ILE A 144 1.26 12.41 10.52
C ILE A 144 1.38 12.34 12.05
N PHE A 145 2.49 12.83 12.60
CA PHE A 145 2.71 12.80 14.05
C PHE A 145 1.75 13.69 14.82
N SER A 146 1.41 14.86 14.29
CA SER A 146 0.37 15.73 14.85
C SER A 146 -0.97 15.00 14.98
N GLN A 147 -1.39 14.27 13.94
CA GLN A 147 -2.62 13.48 13.98
C GLN A 147 -2.53 12.30 14.97
N LEU A 148 -1.38 11.66 15.08
CA LEU A 148 -1.16 10.55 16.02
C LEU A 148 -1.23 11.03 17.47
N ASP A 149 -0.57 12.14 17.79
CA ASP A 149 -0.60 12.77 19.11
C ASP A 149 -2.01 13.23 19.48
N LEU A 150 -2.74 13.89 18.56
CA LEU A 150 -4.16 14.21 18.77
C LEU A 150 -5.02 12.97 19.00
N ALA A 151 -4.76 11.89 18.25
CA ALA A 151 -5.47 10.64 18.40
C ALA A 151 -5.19 9.94 19.74
N GLU A 152 -3.97 10.06 20.27
CA GLU A 152 -3.59 9.54 21.57
C GLU A 152 -4.29 10.31 22.70
N ARG A 153 -4.25 11.65 22.65
CA ARG A 153 -4.88 12.53 23.66
C ARG A 153 -6.41 12.39 23.71
N HIS A 154 -7.05 12.19 22.56
CA HIS A 154 -8.51 12.17 22.43
C HIS A 154 -9.10 10.79 22.14
N ASN A 155 -8.29 9.74 22.18
CA ASN A 155 -8.66 8.36 21.82
C ASN A 155 -9.38 8.26 20.46
N SER A 156 -8.92 9.01 19.46
CA SER A 156 -9.58 9.15 18.15
C SER A 156 -8.77 8.55 17.00
N TRP A 157 -8.20 7.36 17.21
CA TRP A 157 -7.35 6.64 16.23
C TRP A 157 -8.00 6.41 14.87
N ASN A 158 -9.32 6.27 14.82
CA ASN A 158 -10.08 6.12 13.57
C ASN A 158 -10.06 7.37 12.68
N LYS A 159 -9.67 8.53 13.23
CA LYS A 159 -9.52 9.78 12.47
C LYS A 159 -8.14 9.92 11.82
N VAL A 160 -7.14 9.11 12.19
CA VAL A 160 -5.81 9.19 11.60
C VAL A 160 -5.84 8.61 10.19
N THR A 161 -6.05 9.47 9.20
CA THR A 161 -6.16 9.11 7.78
C THR A 161 -5.50 10.16 6.91
N MET A 162 -5.02 9.77 5.73
CA MET A 162 -4.45 10.73 4.75
C MET A 162 -5.42 11.85 4.39
N ASN A 163 -6.73 11.58 4.35
CA ASN A 163 -7.74 12.60 4.09
C ASN A 163 -7.82 13.65 5.20
N ASN A 164 -7.71 13.24 6.47
CA ASN A 164 -7.73 14.21 7.58
C ASN A 164 -6.40 14.97 7.68
N ILE A 165 -5.27 14.36 7.32
CA ILE A 165 -4.00 15.08 7.14
C ILE A 165 -4.11 16.15 6.05
N TYR A 166 -4.69 15.81 4.90
CA TYR A 166 -4.95 16.76 3.83
C TYR A 166 -5.85 17.92 4.30
N LYS A 167 -6.96 17.61 4.98
CA LYS A 167 -7.84 18.64 5.55
C LYS A 167 -7.11 19.55 6.54
N GLN A 168 -6.31 18.97 7.44
CA GLN A 168 -5.48 19.73 8.37
C GLN A 168 -4.55 20.69 7.64
N LEU A 169 -3.87 20.19 6.59
CA LEU A 169 -2.98 21.01 5.76
C LEU A 169 -3.71 22.19 5.13
N THR A 170 -4.88 21.96 4.52
CA THR A 170 -5.65 23.01 3.85
C THR A 170 -6.25 24.00 4.86
N GLU A 171 -6.92 23.53 5.90
CA GLU A 171 -7.58 24.38 6.90
C GLU A 171 -6.59 25.26 7.67
N MET A 172 -5.39 24.75 7.95
CA MET A 172 -4.35 25.50 8.67
C MET A 172 -3.49 26.35 7.75
N GLY A 173 -3.30 25.93 6.49
CA GLY A 173 -2.62 26.73 5.48
C GLY A 173 -3.33 28.05 5.22
N ASP A 174 -4.66 28.03 5.19
CA ASP A 174 -5.51 29.20 4.92
C ASP A 174 -5.70 30.13 6.13
N GLN A 175 -5.32 29.71 7.34
CA GLN A 175 -5.48 30.51 8.55
C GLN A 175 -4.18 31.20 8.94
N GLU A 176 -4.23 32.52 9.04
CA GLU A 176 -3.16 33.32 9.64
C GLU A 176 -3.36 33.48 11.15
N MET A 177 -2.24 33.56 11.88
CA MET A 177 -2.22 33.95 13.28
C MET A 177 -1.08 34.93 13.57
N PRO A 178 -1.18 35.73 14.65
CA PRO A 178 -0.11 36.62 15.06
C PRO A 178 1.16 35.82 15.36
N ASP A 179 2.29 36.28 14.83
CA ASP A 179 3.61 35.73 15.14
C ASP A 179 3.94 36.02 16.62
N PRO A 180 4.11 35.00 17.47
CA PRO A 180 4.41 35.20 18.89
C PRO A 180 5.86 35.64 19.12
N LEU A 181 6.73 35.57 18.11
CA LEU A 181 8.11 36.04 18.16
C LEU A 181 8.24 37.48 17.62
N ILE A 182 7.38 37.89 16.68
CA ILE A 182 7.47 39.19 16.00
C ILE A 182 6.14 39.96 16.09
N LYS A 183 6.10 40.98 16.94
CA LYS A 183 4.92 41.82 17.16
C LYS A 183 4.47 42.51 15.86
N GLY A 184 3.22 42.29 15.47
CA GLY A 184 2.60 42.90 14.29
C GLY A 184 2.78 42.12 12.98
N LYS A 185 3.51 41.01 13.00
CA LYS A 185 3.60 40.08 11.88
C LYS A 185 2.56 38.97 12.02
N THR A 186 1.94 38.56 10.93
CA THR A 186 1.12 37.34 10.88
C THR A 186 1.89 36.23 10.18
N ILE A 187 1.69 34.99 10.63
CA ILE A 187 2.25 33.78 10.02
C ILE A 187 1.16 32.72 9.91
N SER A 188 1.35 31.77 8.99
CA SER A 188 0.39 30.67 8.83
C SER A 188 0.28 29.86 10.12
N LYS A 189 -0.92 29.36 10.41
CA LYS A 189 -1.14 28.45 11.54
C LYS A 189 -0.31 27.17 11.45
N LEU A 190 0.13 26.82 10.25
CA LEU A 190 0.99 25.68 9.99
C LEU A 190 2.38 25.82 10.62
N THR A 191 2.88 27.05 10.84
CA THR A 191 4.26 27.32 11.26
C THR A 191 4.57 26.89 12.71
N PHE A 192 3.57 26.51 13.50
CA PHE A 192 3.70 26.09 14.90
C PHE A 192 3.70 24.59 15.15
N PHE A 193 3.69 23.80 14.08
CA PHE A 193 3.76 22.34 14.11
C PHE A 193 4.98 21.86 13.33
#